data_AF-A0A8J6F149-F1
#
_entry.id   AF-A0A8J6F149-F1
#
_cell.length_a   1.000
_cell.length_b   1.000
_cell.length_c   1.000
_cell.angle_alpha   90.00
_cell.angle_beta   90.00
_cell.angle_gamma   90.00
#
_symmetry.space_group_name_H-M   'P 1'
#
loop_
_entity.id
_entity.type
_entity.pdbx_description
1 polymer ?
#
loop_
_entity_poly.entity_id
_entity_poly.type
_entity_poly.pdbx_seq_one_letter_code
_entity_poly.pdbx_strand_id
1 'polypeptide(L)'
;VYGFQNNKEYINARYQNRVTVYNTTGNATLTIANMQPQDTGIYTCTVSNYPENPAIGHIQLIVQVPPSTPHCSIQGNVAIEHAVKLICISEEGVPRPQYTWHKVVNGNLKQVNTSKAQQNGLLVIGNMTKFEDGYYQCTASNSLGSGTCQLDLNTGGDAGIIVAAIIAAILLAVIIGVIVWIVIARKKSKEEHLKSSETK
;
A
#
# COMPACT_ATOMS: atom_id res chain seq x y z
N VAL A 1 0.90 28.61 -22.83
CA VAL A 1 -0.52 28.15 -22.83
C VAL A 1 -1.24 28.71 -24.04
N TYR A 2 -1.33 30.03 -24.11
CA TYR A 2 -1.81 30.83 -25.24
C TYR A 2 -0.72 31.86 -25.58
N GLY A 3 -0.63 32.27 -26.84
CA GLY A 3 0.32 33.29 -27.27
C GLY A 3 0.12 33.70 -28.71
N PHE A 4 1.00 34.57 -29.20
CA PHE A 4 1.04 35.06 -30.57
C PHE A 4 2.31 34.59 -31.26
N GLN A 5 2.19 34.08 -32.48
CA GLN A 5 3.31 33.75 -33.36
C GLN A 5 2.99 34.23 -34.77
N ASN A 6 3.87 35.03 -35.38
CA ASN A 6 3.65 35.61 -36.72
C ASN A 6 2.30 36.36 -36.84
N ASN A 7 1.95 37.18 -35.84
CA ASN A 7 0.66 37.87 -35.71
C ASN A 7 -0.57 36.96 -35.69
N LYS A 8 -0.39 35.66 -35.49
CA LYS A 8 -1.48 34.70 -35.34
C LYS A 8 -1.53 34.18 -33.92
N GLU A 9 -2.73 34.18 -33.35
CA GLU A 9 -2.99 33.55 -32.06
C GLU A 9 -2.83 32.03 -32.17
N TYR A 10 -2.26 31.44 -31.13
CA TYR A 10 -2.20 30.00 -30.99
C TYR A 10 -2.42 29.57 -29.54
N ILE A 11 -3.02 28.39 -29.39
CA ILE A 11 -3.14 27.68 -28.13
C ILE A 11 -2.24 26.46 -28.22
N ASN A 12 -1.47 26.19 -27.17
CA ASN A 12 -0.66 24.98 -27.11
C ASN A 12 -1.59 23.75 -27.12
N ALA A 13 -1.29 22.77 -27.96
CA ALA A 13 -2.12 21.59 -28.20
C ALA A 13 -2.59 20.87 -26.92
N ARG A 14 -1.77 20.87 -25.85
CA ARG A 14 -2.10 20.28 -24.55
C ARG A 14 -3.29 20.95 -23.84
N TYR A 15 -3.55 22.21 -24.17
CA TYR A 15 -4.61 23.02 -23.58
C TYR A 15 -5.78 23.26 -24.53
N GLN A 16 -5.74 22.65 -25.72
CA GLN A 16 -6.83 22.70 -26.69
C GLN A 16 -8.13 22.26 -26.00
N ASN A 17 -9.23 23.00 -26.24
CA ASN A 17 -10.56 22.76 -25.66
C ASN A 17 -10.66 22.92 -24.13
N ARG A 18 -9.60 23.37 -23.44
CA ARG A 18 -9.60 23.64 -22.00
C ARG A 18 -9.29 25.09 -21.67
N VAL A 19 -9.01 25.94 -22.65
CA VAL A 19 -8.61 27.33 -22.44
C VAL A 19 -9.63 28.29 -23.01
N THR A 20 -9.97 29.31 -22.22
CA THR A 20 -10.71 30.50 -22.66
C THR A 20 -9.84 31.72 -22.40
N VAL A 21 -9.70 32.59 -23.41
CA VAL A 21 -8.88 33.78 -23.35
C VAL A 21 -9.78 35.00 -23.48
N TYR A 22 -9.63 35.95 -22.56
CA TYR A 22 -10.25 37.26 -22.63
C TYR A 22 -9.16 38.31 -22.81
N ASN A 23 -9.06 38.84 -24.02
CA ASN A 23 -8.09 39.85 -24.41
C ASN A 23 -8.81 41.11 -24.88
N THR A 24 -9.00 42.06 -23.96
CA THR A 24 -9.57 43.39 -24.26
C THR A 24 -8.63 44.45 -23.71
N THR A 25 -8.85 45.72 -24.08
CA THR A 25 -8.08 46.82 -23.51
C THR A 25 -8.11 46.76 -21.98
N GLY A 26 -6.94 46.61 -21.35
CA GLY A 26 -6.79 46.49 -19.90
C GLY A 26 -7.13 45.13 -19.29
N ASN A 27 -7.46 44.10 -20.08
CA ASN A 27 -7.76 42.75 -19.57
C ASN A 27 -7.03 41.67 -20.40
N ALA A 28 -6.19 40.90 -19.73
CA ALA A 28 -5.49 39.74 -20.28
C ALA A 28 -5.74 38.52 -19.39
N THR A 29 -7.00 38.08 -19.32
CA THR A 29 -7.42 36.95 -18.48
C THR A 29 -7.33 35.64 -19.26
N LEU A 30 -6.76 34.62 -18.60
CA LEU A 30 -6.66 33.26 -19.10
C LEU A 30 -7.37 32.31 -18.14
N THR A 31 -8.39 31.62 -18.61
CA THR A 31 -9.09 30.58 -17.84
C THR A 31 -8.70 29.20 -18.36
N ILE A 32 -8.31 28.31 -17.46
CA ILE A 32 -7.99 26.90 -17.76
C ILE A 32 -9.01 26.01 -17.04
N ALA A 33 -9.86 25.34 -17.80
CA ALA A 33 -10.83 24.37 -17.30
C ALA A 33 -10.22 22.97 -17.18
N ASN A 34 -10.83 22.11 -16.34
CA ASN A 34 -10.43 20.72 -16.16
C ASN A 34 -8.92 20.58 -15.90
N MET A 35 -8.43 21.36 -14.92
CA MET A 35 -7.02 21.39 -14.56
C MET A 35 -6.54 19.99 -14.14
N GLN A 36 -5.30 19.69 -14.51
CA GLN A 36 -4.65 18.42 -14.20
C GLN A 36 -3.38 18.66 -13.37
N PRO A 37 -2.89 17.69 -12.58
CA PRO A 37 -1.67 17.85 -11.77
C PRO A 37 -0.49 18.41 -12.56
N GLN A 38 -0.35 17.95 -13.80
CA GLN A 38 0.77 18.31 -14.66
C GLN A 38 0.68 19.77 -15.13
N ASP A 39 -0.47 20.44 -14.99
CA ASP A 39 -0.65 21.87 -15.28
C ASP A 39 -0.04 22.77 -14.19
N THR A 40 0.46 22.19 -13.09
CA THR A 40 1.27 22.90 -12.09
C THR A 40 2.54 23.47 -12.72
N GLY A 41 2.85 24.73 -12.43
CA GLY A 41 4.04 25.38 -12.95
C GLY A 41 4.02 26.90 -12.81
N ILE A 42 5.05 27.56 -13.36
CA ILE A 42 5.12 29.01 -13.45
C ILE A 42 4.54 29.44 -14.80
N TYR A 43 3.53 30.30 -14.74
CA TYR A 43 2.87 30.90 -15.88
C TYR A 43 3.38 32.33 -16.05
N THR A 44 3.72 32.69 -17.28
CA THR A 44 4.22 34.02 -17.61
C THR A 44 3.18 34.76 -18.43
N CYS A 45 2.80 35.95 -17.97
CA CYS A 45 1.99 36.89 -18.70
C CYS A 45 2.90 37.96 -19.28
N THR A 46 2.87 38.11 -20.60
CA THR A 46 3.66 39.11 -21.32
C THR A 46 2.68 40.04 -22.04
N VAL A 47 2.74 41.34 -21.72
CA VAL A 47 1.89 42.37 -22.30
C VAL A 47 2.80 43.43 -22.93
N SER A 48 2.63 43.69 -24.23
CA SER A 48 3.40 44.71 -24.94
C SER A 48 2.50 45.65 -25.71
N ASN A 49 2.75 46.95 -25.56
CA ASN A 49 2.30 47.96 -26.52
C ASN A 49 3.29 48.10 -27.69
N TYR A 50 4.59 47.90 -27.41
CA TYR A 50 5.67 47.88 -28.40
C TYR A 50 6.50 46.60 -28.22
N PRO A 51 6.89 45.90 -29.30
CA PRO A 51 7.60 44.61 -29.20
C PRO A 51 8.93 44.66 -28.45
N GLU A 52 9.58 45.83 -28.45
CA GLU A 52 10.94 46.02 -27.91
C GLU A 52 11.00 46.06 -26.38
N ASN A 53 9.89 46.37 -25.70
CA ASN A 53 9.85 46.46 -24.24
C ASN A 53 8.52 45.95 -23.66
N PRO A 54 8.34 44.62 -23.59
CA PRO A 54 7.16 44.02 -22.98
C PRO A 54 7.19 44.10 -21.44
N ALA A 55 6.04 44.35 -20.83
CA ALA A 55 5.83 44.09 -19.41
C ALA A 55 5.63 42.59 -19.18
N ILE A 56 6.27 42.05 -18.13
CA ILE A 56 6.26 40.61 -17.83
C ILE A 56 5.85 40.41 -16.37
N GLY A 57 4.91 39.48 -16.14
CA GLY A 57 4.51 39.01 -14.82
C GLY A 57 4.57 37.50 -14.72
N HIS A 58 4.89 36.98 -13.53
CA HIS A 58 4.97 35.55 -13.25
C HIS A 58 3.94 35.14 -12.19
N ILE A 59 3.30 34.00 -12.41
CA ILE A 59 2.28 33.43 -11.53
C ILE A 59 2.65 31.98 -11.26
N GLN A 60 2.80 31.60 -9.99
CA GLN A 60 2.96 30.21 -9.61
C GLN A 60 1.58 29.57 -9.44
N LEU A 61 1.30 28.54 -10.23
CA LEU A 61 0.07 27.78 -10.18
C LEU A 61 0.36 26.38 -9.63
N ILE A 62 -0.37 25.98 -8.57
CA ILE A 62 -0.29 24.65 -7.98
C ILE A 62 -1.68 24.01 -8.09
N VAL A 63 -1.78 22.94 -8.87
CA VAL A 63 -3.01 22.16 -8.97
C VAL A 63 -3.07 21.19 -7.81
N GLN A 64 -4.07 21.37 -6.95
CA GLN A 64 -4.30 20.52 -5.81
C GLN A 64 -5.10 19.28 -6.24
N VAL A 65 -4.78 18.13 -5.65
CA VAL A 65 -5.49 16.86 -5.85
C VAL A 65 -5.69 16.14 -4.51
N PRO A 66 -6.81 15.40 -4.35
CA PRO A 66 -7.01 14.56 -3.19
C PRO A 66 -5.92 13.47 -3.11
N PRO A 67 -5.74 12.82 -1.94
CA PRO A 67 -4.88 11.66 -1.84
C PRO A 67 -5.39 10.54 -2.75
N SER A 68 -4.48 9.78 -3.38
CA SER A 68 -4.86 8.54 -4.05
C SER A 68 -5.27 7.48 -3.03
N THR A 69 -5.82 6.36 -3.51
CA THR A 69 -6.08 5.21 -2.62
C THR A 69 -4.73 4.74 -2.05
N PRO A 70 -4.52 4.80 -0.73
CA PRO A 70 -3.21 4.50 -0.16
C PRO A 70 -2.91 3.00 -0.28
N HIS A 71 -1.63 2.68 -0.40
CA HIS A 71 -1.12 1.32 -0.30
C HIS A 71 -0.60 1.09 1.13
N CYS A 72 -1.08 0.02 1.76
CA CYS A 72 -0.64 -0.40 3.08
C CYS A 72 0.24 -1.65 2.99
N SER A 73 1.33 -1.72 3.76
CA SER A 73 2.19 -2.91 3.85
C SER A 73 2.76 -3.12 5.25
N ILE A 74 3.21 -4.35 5.50
CA ILE A 74 3.85 -4.76 6.77
C ILE A 74 5.32 -5.03 6.49
N GLN A 75 6.20 -4.45 7.30
CA GLN A 75 7.64 -4.72 7.27
C GLN A 75 8.11 -5.24 8.62
N GLY A 76 8.93 -6.30 8.58
CA GLY A 76 9.35 -7.07 9.75
C GLY A 76 8.59 -8.38 9.84
N ASN A 77 9.18 -9.36 10.52
CA ASN A 77 8.52 -10.65 10.75
C ASN A 77 7.99 -10.67 12.17
N VAL A 78 6.67 -10.71 12.30
CA VAL A 78 6.00 -10.70 13.59
C VAL A 78 6.37 -11.90 14.47
N ALA A 79 6.79 -13.02 13.85
CA ALA A 79 7.18 -14.23 14.55
C ALA A 79 8.63 -14.22 15.07
N ILE A 80 9.47 -13.26 14.63
CA ILE A 80 10.90 -13.21 14.95
C ILE A 80 11.28 -11.88 15.63
N GLU A 81 10.68 -10.79 15.15
CA GLU A 81 10.96 -9.43 15.60
C GLU A 81 10.00 -9.05 16.73
N HIS A 82 10.51 -8.39 17.77
CA HIS A 82 9.69 -7.85 18.87
C HIS A 82 8.89 -6.59 18.46
N ALA A 83 9.00 -6.18 17.20
CA ALA A 83 8.31 -5.03 16.64
C ALA A 83 8.06 -5.20 15.14
N VAL A 84 6.94 -4.65 14.67
CA VAL A 84 6.56 -4.61 13.26
C VAL A 84 6.26 -3.18 12.83
N LYS A 85 6.49 -2.91 11.55
CA LYS A 85 6.25 -1.60 10.94
C LYS A 85 5.09 -1.71 9.98
N LEU A 86 4.03 -0.94 10.22
CA LEU A 86 2.95 -0.75 9.27
C LEU A 86 3.23 0.52 8.49
N ILE A 87 3.23 0.39 7.18
CA ILE A 87 3.54 1.46 6.24
C ILE A 87 2.26 1.77 5.47
N CYS A 88 1.95 3.05 5.31
CA CYS A 88 0.83 3.54 4.52
C CYS A 88 1.30 4.69 3.65
N ILE A 89 1.14 4.55 2.33
CA ILE A 89 1.67 5.51 1.35
C ILE A 89 0.57 5.84 0.35
N SER A 90 0.30 7.14 0.18
CA SER A 90 -0.44 7.68 -0.94
C SER A 90 0.55 8.24 -1.96
N GLU A 91 0.49 7.75 -3.21
CA GLU A 91 1.38 8.21 -4.29
C GLU A 91 1.05 9.64 -4.74
N GLU A 92 -0.23 9.99 -4.71
CA GLU A 92 -0.72 11.33 -5.03
C GLU A 92 -1.23 12.05 -3.78
N GLY A 93 -1.41 13.36 -3.91
CA GLY A 93 -1.95 14.21 -2.86
C GLY A 93 -1.21 15.54 -2.79
N VAL A 94 -1.89 16.60 -3.21
CA VAL A 94 -1.40 17.97 -3.11
C VAL A 94 -2.54 18.82 -2.51
N PRO A 95 -2.41 19.39 -1.30
CA PRO A 95 -1.25 19.32 -0.40
C PRO A 95 -0.92 17.91 0.08
N ARG A 96 0.32 17.72 0.56
CA ARG A 96 0.82 16.41 1.01
C ARG A 96 -0.11 15.82 2.07
N PRO A 97 -0.56 14.56 1.94
CA PRO A 97 -1.50 13.97 2.89
C PRO A 97 -0.92 13.82 4.30
N GLN A 98 -1.77 13.99 5.31
CA GLN A 98 -1.52 13.50 6.66
C GLN A 98 -2.11 12.10 6.81
N TYR A 99 -1.49 11.28 7.65
CA TYR A 99 -1.89 9.90 7.84
C TYR A 99 -2.47 9.68 9.23
N THR A 100 -3.47 8.82 9.35
CA THR A 100 -4.04 8.44 10.65
C THR A 100 -4.30 6.95 10.67
N TRP A 101 -3.79 6.28 11.69
CA TRP A 101 -4.00 4.85 11.88
C TRP A 101 -5.08 4.59 12.91
N HIS A 102 -5.87 3.56 12.64
CA HIS A 102 -6.91 3.05 13.52
C HIS A 102 -6.75 1.54 13.66
N LYS A 103 -6.97 1.03 14.87
CA LYS A 103 -7.23 -0.40 15.08
C LYS A 103 -8.74 -0.64 14.98
N VAL A 104 -9.15 -1.67 14.26
CA VAL A 104 -10.54 -2.11 14.20
C VAL A 104 -10.83 -3.01 15.39
N VAL A 105 -11.74 -2.58 16.27
CA VAL A 105 -12.14 -3.32 17.47
C VAL A 105 -13.66 -3.46 17.48
N ASN A 106 -14.16 -4.68 17.35
CA ASN A 106 -15.61 -4.98 17.27
C ASN A 106 -16.34 -4.11 16.22
N GLY A 107 -15.72 -3.94 15.04
CA GLY A 107 -16.24 -3.09 13.96
C GLY A 107 -16.04 -1.58 14.13
N ASN A 108 -15.50 -1.12 15.27
CA ASN A 108 -15.26 0.30 15.53
C ASN A 108 -13.79 0.68 15.29
N LEU A 109 -13.56 1.88 14.77
CA LEU A 109 -12.22 2.43 14.55
C LEU A 109 -11.72 3.11 15.83
N LYS A 110 -10.66 2.57 16.43
CA LYS A 110 -9.96 3.17 17.57
C LYS A 110 -8.64 3.75 17.10
N GLN A 111 -8.50 5.07 17.15
CA GLN A 111 -7.30 5.76 16.69
C GLN A 111 -6.05 5.33 17.47
N VAL A 112 -4.96 5.12 16.76
CA VAL A 112 -3.63 4.81 17.31
C VAL A 112 -2.79 6.08 17.22
N ASN A 113 -2.67 6.79 18.33
CA ASN A 113 -2.02 8.10 18.36
C ASN A 113 -0.49 7.95 18.38
N THR A 114 0.16 8.23 17.25
CA THR A 114 1.61 8.46 17.21
C THR A 114 1.93 9.64 16.28
N SER A 115 2.70 10.62 16.76
CA SER A 115 3.07 11.81 15.98
C SER A 115 3.90 11.49 14.73
N LYS A 116 4.70 10.41 14.78
CA LYS A 116 5.46 9.92 13.62
C LYS A 116 4.55 9.40 12.53
N ALA A 117 3.53 8.61 12.90
CA ALA A 117 2.59 8.06 11.93
C ALA A 117 1.85 9.14 11.15
N GLN A 118 1.61 10.31 11.75
CA GLN A 118 0.89 11.41 11.09
C GLN A 118 1.65 12.02 9.91
N GLN A 119 2.99 12.00 9.94
CA GLN A 119 3.82 12.68 8.94
C GLN A 119 4.20 11.80 7.74
N ASN A 120 4.46 10.52 7.96
CA ASN A 120 4.99 9.62 6.94
C ASN A 120 4.22 8.31 6.80
N GLY A 121 3.09 8.16 7.49
CA GLY A 121 2.28 6.95 7.44
C GLY A 121 2.90 5.74 8.13
N LEU A 122 4.03 5.88 8.83
CA LEU A 122 4.70 4.79 9.53
C LEU A 122 4.14 4.62 10.95
N LEU A 123 3.47 3.50 11.20
CA LEU A 123 3.11 3.05 12.54
C LEU A 123 4.07 1.94 12.97
N VAL A 124 4.76 2.13 14.10
CA VAL A 124 5.59 1.10 14.71
C VAL A 124 4.81 0.50 15.86
N ILE A 125 4.61 -0.82 15.80
CA ILE A 125 3.94 -1.62 16.80
C ILE A 125 5.02 -2.45 17.49
N GLY A 126 5.04 -2.49 18.82
CA GLY A 126 6.12 -3.10 19.59
C GLY A 126 5.59 -3.86 20.80
N ASN A 127 6.23 -4.98 21.12
CA ASN A 127 5.80 -5.93 22.15
C ASN A 127 4.43 -6.55 21.82
N MET A 128 4.46 -7.44 20.83
CA MET A 128 3.38 -8.29 20.29
C MET A 128 2.74 -9.18 21.37
N THR A 129 2.10 -8.58 22.37
CA THR A 129 1.11 -9.26 23.19
C THR A 129 -0.14 -9.45 22.32
N LYS A 130 -0.98 -10.45 22.63
CA LYS A 130 -2.22 -10.82 21.91
C LYS A 130 -3.20 -9.66 21.64
N PHE A 131 -2.92 -8.46 22.15
CA PHE A 131 -3.61 -7.21 21.89
C PHE A 131 -3.16 -6.48 20.61
N GLU A 132 -2.19 -7.01 19.85
CA GLU A 132 -1.70 -6.38 18.60
C GLU A 132 -2.12 -7.11 17.32
N ASP A 133 -2.60 -8.37 17.41
CA ASP A 133 -3.25 -9.04 16.29
C ASP A 133 -4.59 -8.36 15.93
N GLY A 134 -4.97 -8.43 14.65
CA GLY A 134 -6.24 -7.93 14.12
C GLY A 134 -6.10 -6.90 13.00
N TYR A 135 -7.22 -6.27 12.65
CA TYR A 135 -7.29 -5.36 11.50
C TYR A 135 -6.87 -3.94 11.87
N TYR A 136 -6.03 -3.35 11.02
CA TYR A 136 -5.61 -1.95 11.09
C TYR A 136 -6.06 -1.22 9.84
N GLN A 137 -6.54 0.01 10.01
CA GLN A 137 -6.93 0.89 8.91
C GLN A 137 -6.07 2.15 8.94
N CYS A 138 -5.41 2.44 7.83
CA CYS A 138 -4.82 3.74 7.59
C CYS A 138 -5.81 4.63 6.82
N THR A 139 -5.79 5.92 7.14
CA THR A 139 -6.45 6.98 6.37
C THR A 139 -5.40 8.01 5.96
N ALA A 140 -5.27 8.29 4.68
CA ALA A 140 -4.49 9.39 4.13
C ALA A 140 -5.45 10.53 3.76
N SER A 141 -5.21 11.75 4.24
CA SER A 141 -6.15 12.87 4.07
C SER A 141 -5.46 14.21 3.82
N ASN A 142 -6.05 15.05 2.96
CA ASN A 142 -5.70 16.46 2.79
C ASN A 142 -6.97 17.33 2.70
N SER A 143 -6.83 18.61 2.37
CA SER A 143 -7.94 19.57 2.27
C SER A 143 -8.98 19.25 1.19
N LEU A 144 -8.69 18.34 0.27
CA LEU A 144 -9.59 17.96 -0.82
C LEU A 144 -10.28 16.61 -0.61
N GLY A 145 -9.81 15.78 0.32
CA GLY A 145 -10.42 14.48 0.58
C GLY A 145 -9.50 13.49 1.28
N SER A 146 -9.91 12.23 1.26
CA SER A 146 -9.23 11.13 1.95
C SER A 146 -9.35 9.80 1.22
N GLY A 147 -8.33 8.95 1.35
CA GLY A 147 -8.35 7.54 0.96
C GLY A 147 -7.97 6.63 2.14
N THR A 148 -8.38 5.37 2.08
CA THR A 148 -8.13 4.39 3.16
C THR A 148 -7.55 3.09 2.63
N CYS A 149 -6.76 2.41 3.47
CA CYS A 149 -6.32 1.04 3.25
C CYS A 149 -6.34 0.25 4.56
N GLN A 150 -6.52 -1.07 4.44
CA GLN A 150 -6.61 -1.97 5.59
C GLN A 150 -5.51 -3.03 5.53
N LEU A 151 -5.06 -3.46 6.72
CA LEU A 151 -4.09 -4.53 6.92
C LEU A 151 -4.67 -5.53 7.92
N ASP A 152 -4.37 -6.81 7.69
CA ASP A 152 -4.58 -7.87 8.67
C ASP A 152 -3.23 -8.22 9.31
N LEU A 153 -3.09 -7.99 10.61
CA LEU A 153 -1.87 -8.30 11.36
C LEU A 153 -1.91 -9.70 12.00
N ASN A 154 -2.85 -10.57 11.63
CA ASN A 154 -2.94 -11.91 12.20
C ASN A 154 -1.62 -12.66 12.01
N THR A 155 -0.87 -12.81 13.10
CA THR A 155 0.30 -13.67 13.14
C THR A 155 -0.13 -15.08 12.85
N GLY A 156 0.37 -15.66 11.76
CA GLY A 156 0.07 -17.03 11.35
C GLY A 156 0.55 -18.04 12.39
N GLY A 157 -0.24 -18.23 13.45
CA GLY A 157 -0.08 -19.30 14.43
C GLY A 157 -0.46 -20.68 13.88
N ASP A 158 -1.00 -20.74 12.67
CA ASP A 158 -1.49 -22.00 12.11
C ASP A 158 -0.40 -22.80 11.41
N ALA A 159 0.63 -22.18 10.84
CA ALA A 159 1.67 -22.92 10.12
C ALA A 159 2.50 -23.84 11.05
N GLY A 160 2.84 -23.36 12.26
CA GLY A 160 3.66 -24.13 13.20
C GLY A 160 2.92 -25.32 13.84
N ILE A 161 1.65 -25.12 14.20
CA ILE A 161 0.81 -26.17 14.79
C ILE A 161 0.47 -27.22 13.74
N ILE A 162 0.15 -26.79 12.51
CA ILE A 162 -0.09 -27.70 11.38
C ILE A 162 1.15 -28.56 11.14
N VAL A 163 2.35 -27.97 11.04
CA VAL A 163 3.60 -28.72 10.83
C VAL A 163 3.88 -29.71 11.96
N ALA A 164 3.69 -29.32 13.23
CA ALA A 164 3.89 -30.22 14.37
C ALA A 164 2.91 -31.41 14.36
N ALA A 165 1.64 -31.16 14.07
CA ALA A 165 0.62 -32.20 13.99
C ALA A 165 0.89 -33.20 12.85
N ILE A 166 1.38 -32.71 11.70
CA ILE A 166 1.72 -33.55 10.55
C ILE A 166 2.94 -34.41 10.86
N ILE A 167 3.99 -33.84 11.47
CA ILE A 167 5.17 -34.59 11.89
C ILE A 167 4.79 -35.70 12.88
N ALA A 168 3.94 -35.39 13.87
CA ALA A 168 3.47 -36.39 14.85
C ALA A 168 2.67 -37.51 14.17
N ALA A 169 1.79 -37.19 13.22
CA ALA A 169 1.02 -38.17 12.47
C ALA A 169 1.91 -39.08 11.61
N ILE A 170 2.92 -38.52 10.94
CA ILE A 170 3.88 -39.28 10.12
C ILE A 170 4.71 -40.23 11.02
N LEU A 171 5.20 -39.75 12.16
CA LEU A 171 5.96 -40.59 13.10
C LEU A 171 5.11 -41.76 13.62
N LEU A 172 3.85 -41.52 13.97
CA LEU A 172 2.90 -42.57 14.37
C LEU A 172 2.69 -43.60 13.26
N ALA A 173 2.49 -43.18 12.01
CA ALA A 173 2.31 -44.07 10.88
C ALA A 173 3.55 -44.96 10.63
N VAL A 174 4.75 -44.39 10.74
CA VAL A 174 6.01 -45.14 10.60
C VAL A 174 6.16 -46.17 11.73
N ILE A 175 5.87 -45.79 12.98
CA ILE A 175 5.94 -46.70 14.13
C ILE A 175 4.96 -47.87 13.94
N ILE A 176 3.72 -47.61 13.52
CA ILE A 176 2.73 -48.65 13.24
C ILE A 176 3.23 -49.57 12.12
N GLY A 177 3.78 -49.01 11.04
CA GLY A 177 4.37 -49.78 9.94
C GLY A 177 5.50 -50.72 10.39
N VAL A 178 6.40 -50.24 11.25
CA VAL A 178 7.49 -51.03 11.84
C VAL A 178 6.96 -52.15 12.73
N ILE A 179 5.96 -51.88 13.58
CA ILE A 179 5.34 -52.89 14.45
C ILE A 179 4.70 -53.99 13.60
N VAL A 180 3.92 -53.63 12.58
CA VAL A 180 3.29 -54.59 11.67
C VAL A 180 4.35 -55.41 10.95
N TRP A 181 5.42 -54.79 10.46
CA TRP A 181 6.53 -55.49 9.81
C TRP A 181 7.23 -56.49 10.76
N ILE A 182 7.50 -56.11 12.01
CA ILE A 182 8.07 -56.99 13.03
C ILE A 182 7.15 -58.18 13.31
N VAL A 183 5.83 -57.96 13.41
CA VAL A 183 4.85 -59.03 13.64
C VAL A 183 4.82 -60.01 12.46
N ILE A 184 4.81 -59.49 11.23
CA ILE A 184 4.82 -60.32 10.01
C ILE A 184 6.13 -61.10 9.90
N ALA A 185 7.29 -60.46 10.16
CA ALA A 185 8.59 -61.11 10.12
C ALA A 185 8.71 -62.22 11.18
N ARG A 186 8.22 -61.98 12.41
CA ARG A 186 8.16 -62.99 13.46
C ARG A 186 7.23 -64.14 13.11
N LYS A 187 6.08 -63.86 12.47
CA LYS A 187 5.17 -64.90 11.99
C LYS A 187 5.83 -65.75 10.91
N LYS A 188 6.49 -65.12 9.93
CA LYS A 188 7.21 -65.80 8.85
C LYS A 188 8.35 -66.68 9.40
N SER A 189 9.13 -66.18 10.34
CA SER A 189 10.20 -66.95 11.00
C SER A 189 9.66 -68.16 11.78
N LYS A 190 8.51 -68.02 12.47
CA LYS A 190 7.85 -69.16 13.13
C LYS A 190 7.36 -70.21 12.12
N GLU A 191 6.79 -69.79 10.99
CA GLU A 191 6.36 -70.70 9.92
C GLU A 191 7.54 -71.43 9.26
N GLU A 192 8.68 -70.75 9.08
CA GLU A 192 9.92 -71.36 8.57
C GLU A 192 10.54 -72.36 9.56
N HIS A 193 10.52 -72.05 10.87
CA HIS A 193 10.96 -73.00 11.91
C HIS A 193 10.06 -74.25 11.99
N LEU A 194 8.74 -74.09 11.85
CA LEU A 194 7.79 -75.20 11.89
C LEU A 194 7.95 -76.14 10.68
N LYS A 195 8.20 -75.57 9.48
CA LYS A 195 8.49 -76.35 8.27
C LYS A 195 9.83 -77.10 8.34
N SER A 196 10.84 -76.51 8.98
CA SER A 196 12.15 -77.14 9.20
C SER A 196 12.09 -78.31 10.19
N SER A 197 11.23 -78.24 11.21
CA SER A 197 11.02 -79.34 12.17
C SER A 197 10.22 -80.53 11.63
N GLU A 198 9.46 -80.38 10.54
CA GLU A 198 8.70 -81.47 9.90
C GLU A 198 9.49 -82.20 8.79
N THR A 199 10.68 -81.71 8.41
CA THR A 199 11.48 -82.28 7.31
C THR A 199 12.73 -83.04 7.80
N LYS A 200 12.79 -83.40 9.08
CA LYS A 200 13.90 -84.16 9.69
C LYS A 200 13.36 -85.33 10.51
#